data_AF-A0A643G301-F1
#
_entry.id   AF-A0A643G301-F1
#
_cell.length_a   1.000
_cell.length_b   1.000
_cell.length_c   1.000
_cell.angle_alpha   90.00
_cell.angle_beta   90.00
_cell.angle_gamma   90.00
#
_symmetry.space_group_name_H-M   'P 1'
#
loop_
_entity.id
_entity.type
_entity.pdbx_description
1 polymer ?
#
loop_
_entity_poly.entity_id
_entity_poly.type
_entity_poly.pdbx_seq_one_letter_code
_entity_poly.pdbx_strand_id
1 'polypeptide(L)'
;MLSTLKPEICRATAMPPALLLALALVAAGPLSSHAAVALLQPPKVVDGTKPLTLTLLLSADGASRSFLVPQAIDVTASADLQAPVRLSMQRATAGPSTIKLRKGEHRTVEYSAPLPPNLRGVIRLDPVDIDAAPVLVTLNRAPRADDPPSAQVAANPAPATSAEGSTPAAPVVPVIPVAAASQASPVPADLRDQGRLTFNDPMYFLVGAHGGANAKFQFSFKFRIYQGENPASHGLLENLYFGYTQFSLWDLSSDSRPFRDTNYRPSLFYYLSDTGVQNRVISRLSLAAGLEHESNGRDGAQSRSINTVFVKPTFYLGDMSNWHWSVSPKLYYYVEKNDNSDIASYRGYMDLKLAYGKPDSWEFATTLRKGTQKYYGSVDASVTYPLARLIPGTAGYLMAGYFIGYGESLLDYNRKLPWQFRLGYALSR
;
A
#
# COMPACT_ATOMS: atom_id res chain seq x y z
N MET A 1 -75.00 -44.93 19.43
CA MET A 1 -73.85 -45.79 19.76
C MET A 1 -72.65 -44.90 20.00
N LEU A 2 -72.43 -44.49 21.25
CA LEU A 2 -71.19 -43.86 21.73
C LEU A 2 -70.41 -44.94 22.50
N SER A 3 -69.12 -45.07 22.23
CA SER A 3 -68.17 -45.95 22.93
C SER A 3 -66.83 -45.20 23.00
N THR A 4 -66.63 -44.39 24.04
CA THR A 4 -65.72 -44.64 25.18
C THR A 4 -64.23 -44.72 24.85
N LEU A 5 -63.53 -43.64 25.21
CA LEU A 5 -62.08 -43.54 25.41
C LEU A 5 -61.63 -44.27 26.70
N LYS A 6 -60.47 -44.94 26.65
CA LYS A 6 -59.49 -45.08 27.75
C LYS A 6 -58.11 -45.48 27.18
N PRO A 7 -57.00 -45.26 27.93
CA PRO A 7 -55.72 -44.81 27.38
C PRO A 7 -54.63 -45.89 27.38
N GLU A 8 -53.65 -45.75 26.48
CA GLU A 8 -52.42 -46.55 26.52
C GLU A 8 -51.22 -45.76 27.07
N ILE A 9 -50.40 -46.53 27.76
CA ILE A 9 -49.41 -46.14 28.75
C ILE A 9 -48.04 -45.95 28.10
N CYS A 10 -47.35 -44.92 28.59
CA CYS A 10 -45.98 -44.54 28.32
C CYS A 10 -44.99 -45.72 28.47
N ARG A 11 -44.22 -46.03 27.43
CA ARG A 11 -42.95 -46.77 27.53
C ARG A 11 -41.82 -45.85 27.05
N ALA A 12 -41.03 -45.36 28.00
CA ALA A 12 -39.77 -44.67 27.73
C ALA A 12 -38.72 -45.70 27.30
N THR A 13 -38.30 -45.63 26.03
CA THR A 13 -37.11 -46.31 25.54
C THR A 13 -35.86 -45.53 25.95
N ALA A 14 -34.93 -46.21 26.60
CA ALA A 14 -33.64 -45.70 27.03
C ALA A 14 -32.78 -45.28 25.82
N MET A 15 -32.25 -44.05 25.86
CA MET A 15 -31.22 -43.55 24.95
C MET A 15 -29.86 -44.23 25.23
N PRO A 16 -29.02 -44.48 24.20
CA PRO A 16 -27.71 -45.10 24.36
C PRO A 16 -26.67 -44.13 24.97
N PRO A 17 -25.66 -44.64 25.72
CA PRO A 17 -24.71 -43.86 26.50
C PRO A 17 -23.54 -43.34 25.66
N ALA A 18 -23.82 -42.67 24.54
CA ALA A 18 -22.80 -42.07 23.68
C ALA A 18 -22.87 -40.53 23.61
N LEU A 19 -23.85 -39.91 24.28
CA LEU A 19 -24.09 -38.47 24.24
C LEU A 19 -23.76 -37.74 25.57
N LEU A 20 -23.18 -38.44 26.55
CA LEU A 20 -22.79 -37.86 27.84
C LEU A 20 -21.29 -37.52 27.95
N LEU A 21 -20.48 -37.90 26.96
CA LEU A 21 -19.05 -37.54 26.91
C LEU A 21 -18.76 -36.28 26.06
N ALA A 22 -19.73 -35.79 25.29
CA ALA A 22 -19.59 -34.57 24.48
C ALA A 22 -19.99 -33.28 25.22
N LEU A 23 -20.64 -33.37 26.40
CA LEU A 23 -21.03 -32.21 27.21
C LEU A 23 -20.06 -31.88 28.35
N ALA A 24 -19.00 -32.67 28.56
CA ALA A 24 -18.00 -32.41 29.61
C ALA A 24 -16.82 -31.53 29.15
N LEU A 25 -16.78 -31.10 27.88
CA LEU A 25 -15.79 -30.14 27.36
C LEU A 25 -16.36 -28.73 27.11
N VAL A 26 -17.48 -28.39 27.75
CA VAL A 26 -18.03 -27.02 27.83
C VAL A 26 -17.94 -26.47 29.27
N ALA A 27 -16.94 -26.91 30.03
CA ALA A 27 -16.41 -26.11 31.13
C ALA A 27 -15.41 -25.09 30.54
N ALA A 28 -15.96 -24.17 29.74
CA ALA A 28 -15.27 -23.00 29.26
C ALA A 28 -14.91 -22.13 30.48
N GLY A 29 -13.66 -22.27 30.96
CA GLY A 29 -13.05 -21.21 31.75
C GLY A 29 -13.11 -19.92 30.93
N PRO A 30 -13.24 -18.74 31.57
CA PRO A 30 -13.25 -17.49 30.84
C PRO A 30 -11.93 -17.37 30.07
N LEU A 31 -12.00 -17.50 28.74
CA LEU A 31 -10.97 -17.00 27.84
C LEU A 31 -10.90 -15.51 28.12
N SER A 32 -9.95 -15.14 28.97
CA SER A 32 -9.66 -13.76 29.31
C SER A 32 -9.05 -13.16 28.06
N SER A 33 -9.87 -12.54 27.22
CA SER A 33 -9.38 -11.71 26.12
C SER A 33 -8.72 -10.49 26.74
N HIS A 34 -7.39 -10.54 26.84
CA HIS A 34 -6.59 -9.39 27.19
C HIS A 34 -6.55 -8.45 25.99
N ALA A 35 -7.52 -7.53 25.92
CA ALA A 35 -7.41 -6.37 25.05
C ALA A 35 -6.50 -5.34 25.75
N ALA A 36 -5.19 -5.47 25.57
CA ALA A 36 -4.29 -4.34 25.78
C ALA A 36 -4.53 -3.39 24.59
N VAL A 37 -5.33 -2.34 24.81
CA VAL A 37 -5.61 -1.36 23.76
C VAL A 37 -4.30 -0.67 23.38
N ALA A 38 -3.77 -0.96 22.19
CA ALA A 38 -2.73 -0.19 21.55
C ALA A 38 -3.31 0.50 20.30
N LEU A 39 -3.55 1.81 20.41
CA LEU A 39 -3.83 2.65 19.26
C LEU A 39 -2.48 2.99 18.61
N LEU A 40 -2.06 2.19 17.62
CA LEU A 40 -0.90 2.54 16.80
C LEU A 40 -1.29 3.74 15.92
N GLN A 41 -0.68 4.88 16.24
CA GLN A 41 -0.67 6.07 15.37
C GLN A 41 -0.15 5.69 13.97
N PRO A 42 -0.45 6.48 12.91
CA PRO A 42 0.28 6.36 11.63
C PRO A 42 1.80 6.31 11.91
N PRO A 43 2.59 5.65 11.04
CA PRO A 43 4.01 5.40 11.28
C PRO A 43 4.68 6.63 11.89
N LYS A 44 5.11 6.52 13.16
CA LYS A 44 5.69 7.66 13.86
C LYS A 44 6.94 8.05 13.08
N VAL A 45 6.98 9.29 12.62
CA VAL A 45 8.20 9.84 12.02
C VAL A 45 9.18 10.04 13.16
N VAL A 46 10.24 9.23 13.16
CA VAL A 46 11.30 9.30 14.18
C VAL A 46 12.46 10.08 13.60
N ASP A 47 12.94 11.05 14.38
CA ASP A 47 14.17 11.78 14.10
C ASP A 47 15.35 10.81 14.17
N GLY A 48 15.85 10.42 13.01
CA GLY A 48 16.94 9.46 12.86
C GLY A 48 18.32 10.04 13.20
N THR A 49 18.41 11.31 13.61
CA THR A 49 19.63 11.90 14.19
C THR A 49 19.74 11.62 15.69
N LYS A 50 18.65 11.22 16.34
CA LYS A 50 18.59 10.87 17.76
C LYS A 50 18.59 9.36 17.96
N PRO A 51 18.98 8.88 19.16
CA PRO A 51 18.77 7.49 19.52
C PRO A 51 17.31 7.09 19.37
N LEU A 52 17.07 5.87 18.88
CA LEU A 52 15.73 5.32 18.77
C LEU A 52 15.23 5.00 20.18
N THR A 53 14.12 5.63 20.58
CA THR A 53 13.48 5.40 21.88
C THR A 53 12.21 4.57 21.71
N LEU A 54 12.10 3.45 22.43
CA LEU A 54 10.88 2.67 22.56
C LEU A 54 10.35 2.75 23.99
N THR A 55 9.03 2.88 24.12
CA THR A 55 8.36 2.91 25.42
C THR A 55 7.64 1.59 25.64
N LEU A 56 8.10 0.81 26.61
CA LEU A 56 7.41 -0.37 27.11
C LEU A 56 6.33 0.07 28.10
N LEU A 57 5.07 -0.18 27.77
CA LEU A 57 3.94 0.03 28.67
C LEU A 57 3.61 -1.28 29.40
N LEU A 58 3.84 -1.29 30.70
CA LEU A 58 3.44 -2.39 31.59
C LEU A 58 2.08 -2.06 32.18
N SER A 59 1.11 -2.97 32.04
CA SER A 59 -0.23 -2.83 32.61
C SER A 59 -0.60 -4.05 33.44
N ALA A 60 -1.23 -3.83 34.60
CA ALA A 60 -1.87 -4.89 35.36
C ALA A 60 -3.40 -4.76 35.30
N ASP A 61 -4.01 -5.41 34.32
CA ASP A 61 -5.48 -5.38 34.15
C ASP A 61 -6.21 -6.34 35.13
N GLY A 62 -5.46 -7.26 35.74
CA GLY A 62 -5.94 -8.26 36.71
C GLY A 62 -5.47 -8.02 38.14
N ALA A 63 -5.33 -9.10 38.94
CA ALA A 63 -4.73 -9.03 40.27
C ALA A 63 -3.29 -8.48 40.23
N SER A 64 -2.78 -7.99 41.37
CA SER A 64 -1.43 -7.43 41.45
C SER A 64 -0.38 -8.37 40.84
N ARG A 65 0.35 -7.87 39.84
CA ARG A 65 1.40 -8.62 39.13
C ARG A 65 2.76 -7.95 39.35
N SER A 66 3.79 -8.78 39.41
CA SER A 66 5.19 -8.32 39.45
C SER A 66 5.82 -8.59 38.09
N PHE A 67 6.38 -7.56 37.46
CA PHE A 67 7.06 -7.65 36.18
C PHE A 67 8.56 -7.51 36.40
N LEU A 68 9.35 -8.43 35.82
CA LEU A 68 10.79 -8.26 35.70
C LEU A 68 11.07 -7.38 34.49
N VAL A 69 11.77 -6.28 34.71
CA VAL A 69 12.12 -5.29 33.69
C VAL A 69 13.62 -5.39 33.46
N PRO A 70 14.06 -5.98 32.32
CA PRO A 70 15.47 -6.18 32.05
C PRO A 70 16.21 -4.84 31.83
N GLN A 71 17.53 -4.85 31.98
CA GLN A 71 18.36 -3.68 31.71
C GLN A 71 18.55 -3.45 30.20
N ALA A 72 18.48 -4.51 29.40
CA ALA A 72 18.55 -4.46 27.95
C ALA A 72 17.46 -5.34 27.34
N ILE A 73 16.97 -4.94 26.17
CA ILE A 73 16.07 -5.74 25.33
C ILE A 73 16.65 -5.80 23.90
N ASP A 74 16.60 -6.97 23.26
CA ASP A 74 16.94 -7.05 21.85
C ASP A 74 15.71 -6.87 20.96
N VAL A 75 15.88 -6.01 19.94
CA VAL A 75 14.88 -5.71 18.92
C VAL A 75 15.49 -5.97 17.56
N THR A 76 14.79 -6.72 16.71
CA THR A 76 15.17 -6.88 15.31
C THR A 76 14.53 -5.77 14.49
N ALA A 77 15.35 -4.95 13.83
CA ALA A 77 14.90 -3.93 12.90
C ALA A 77 15.05 -4.43 11.46
N SER A 78 13.95 -4.49 10.71
CA SER A 78 13.95 -4.83 9.28
C SER A 78 13.41 -3.66 8.46
N ALA A 79 14.17 -3.28 7.43
CA ALA A 79 13.75 -2.32 6.40
C ALA A 79 13.57 -3.05 5.06
N ASP A 80 12.79 -2.46 4.16
CA ASP A 80 12.49 -3.07 2.85
C ASP A 80 13.75 -3.42 2.06
N LEU A 81 13.87 -4.70 1.70
CA LEU A 81 14.99 -5.26 0.94
C LEU A 81 16.37 -5.02 1.59
N GLN A 82 16.43 -4.87 2.91
CA GLN A 82 17.66 -4.79 3.69
C GLN A 82 17.78 -5.97 4.66
N ALA A 83 19.00 -6.34 5.01
CA ALA A 83 19.24 -7.36 6.03
C ALA A 83 18.71 -6.87 7.39
N PRO A 84 18.01 -7.72 8.17
CA PRO A 84 17.60 -7.38 9.51
C PRO A 84 18.81 -7.04 10.39
N VAL A 85 18.70 -5.97 11.17
CA VAL A 85 19.74 -5.51 12.10
C VAL A 85 19.23 -5.72 13.52
N ARG A 86 20.04 -6.36 14.37
CA ARG A 86 19.73 -6.46 15.80
C ARG A 86 20.14 -5.17 16.51
N LEU A 87 19.22 -4.64 17.31
CA LEU A 87 19.40 -3.48 18.16
C LEU A 87 19.30 -3.93 19.60
N SER A 88 20.39 -3.83 20.36
CA SER A 88 20.34 -4.03 21.81
C SER A 88 20.02 -2.71 22.47
N MET A 89 18.78 -2.58 22.95
CA MET A 89 18.26 -1.35 23.54
C MET A 89 18.46 -1.35 25.04
N GLN A 90 19.04 -0.28 25.57
CA GLN A 90 19.32 -0.12 26.99
C GLN A 90 18.22 0.67 27.68
N ARG A 91 17.89 0.28 28.90
CA ARG A 91 16.88 0.96 29.72
C ARG A 91 17.34 2.39 30.04
N ALA A 92 16.57 3.37 29.59
CA ALA A 92 16.81 4.79 29.84
C ALA A 92 16.14 5.27 31.14
N THR A 93 15.00 4.67 31.53
CA THR A 93 14.30 5.03 32.77
C THR A 93 14.93 4.36 33.99
N ALA A 94 15.55 5.13 34.88
CA ALA A 94 16.05 4.64 36.16
C ALA A 94 14.91 4.06 37.03
N GLY A 95 15.12 2.91 37.65
CA GLY A 95 14.14 2.29 38.53
C GLY A 95 14.48 0.84 38.89
N PRO A 96 13.64 0.21 39.72
CA PRO A 96 13.86 -1.17 40.14
C PRO A 96 13.76 -2.12 38.94
N SER A 97 14.51 -3.23 39.00
CA SER A 97 14.42 -4.35 38.04
C SER A 97 13.11 -5.11 38.16
N THR A 98 12.37 -4.92 39.26
CA THR A 98 11.07 -5.54 39.49
C THR A 98 10.05 -4.46 39.78
N ILE A 99 9.01 -4.37 38.94
CA ILE A 99 7.90 -3.43 39.12
C ILE A 99 6.67 -4.22 39.55
N LYS A 100 6.13 -3.89 40.73
CA LYS A 100 4.86 -4.43 41.20
C LYS A 100 3.75 -3.46 40.84
N LEU A 101 2.81 -3.90 40.01
CA LEU A 101 1.65 -3.11 39.61
C LEU A 101 0.40 -3.66 40.29
N ARG A 102 -0.42 -2.76 40.82
CA ARG A 102 -1.78 -3.09 41.29
C ARG A 102 -2.76 -3.11 40.12
N LYS A 103 -3.95 -3.67 40.34
CA LYS A 103 -5.03 -3.66 39.34
C LYS A 103 -5.31 -2.24 38.86
N GLY A 104 -5.24 -2.03 37.54
CA GLY A 104 -5.45 -0.73 36.90
C GLY A 104 -4.26 0.23 36.98
N GLU A 105 -3.12 -0.19 37.53
CA GLU A 105 -1.88 0.59 37.49
C GLU A 105 -1.11 0.29 36.20
N HIS A 106 -0.52 1.34 35.64
CA HIS A 106 0.35 1.26 34.47
C HIS A 106 1.70 1.92 34.77
N ARG A 107 2.77 1.37 34.20
CA ARG A 107 4.09 2.00 34.22
C ARG A 107 4.71 1.98 32.85
N THR A 108 5.34 3.09 32.49
CA THR A 108 6.15 3.20 31.28
C THR A 108 7.62 3.01 31.62
N VAL A 109 8.33 2.29 30.77
CA VAL A 109 9.77 2.13 30.83
C VAL A 109 10.32 2.44 29.45
N GLU A 110 11.24 3.39 29.37
CA GLU A 110 11.87 3.77 28.11
C GLU A 110 13.16 2.99 27.89
N TYR A 111 13.35 2.53 26.67
CA TYR A 111 14.57 1.91 26.17
C TYR A 111 15.11 2.71 24.99
N SER A 112 16.43 2.80 24.89
CA SER A 112 17.11 3.59 23.87
C SER A 112 18.28 2.82 23.26
N ALA A 113 18.44 2.95 21.94
CA ALA A 113 19.60 2.43 21.22
C ALA A 113 20.08 3.43 20.15
N PRO A 114 21.38 3.46 19.85
CA PRO A 114 21.86 4.18 18.67
C PRO A 114 21.25 3.57 17.41
N LEU A 115 20.78 4.41 16.50
CA LEU A 115 20.19 3.97 15.23
C LEU A 115 21.30 3.67 14.20
N PRO A 116 21.38 2.45 13.65
CA PRO A 116 22.37 2.11 12.63
C PRO A 116 22.36 3.06 11.43
N PRO A 117 23.51 3.32 10.80
CA PRO A 117 23.60 4.29 9.73
C PRO A 117 22.96 3.83 8.41
N ASN A 118 22.64 2.56 8.24
CA ASN A 118 22.06 1.97 7.03
C ASN A 118 20.52 1.92 7.01
N LEU A 119 19.86 1.92 8.18
CA LEU A 119 18.40 1.86 8.26
C LEU A 119 17.76 3.14 7.71
N ARG A 120 16.85 3.00 6.74
CA ARG A 120 16.16 4.12 6.06
C ARG A 120 14.73 3.73 5.73
N GLY A 121 13.87 4.74 5.55
CA GLY A 121 12.48 4.54 5.18
C GLY A 121 11.63 3.98 6.32
N VAL A 122 10.63 3.16 5.96
CA VAL A 122 9.78 2.46 6.93
C VAL A 122 10.54 1.25 7.45
N ILE A 123 10.68 1.17 8.77
CA ILE A 123 11.28 0.03 9.45
C ILE A 123 10.23 -0.65 10.32
N ARG A 124 10.28 -1.97 10.34
CA ARG A 124 9.56 -2.82 11.28
C ARG A 124 10.51 -3.21 12.41
N LEU A 125 10.06 -3.03 13.64
CA LEU A 125 10.77 -3.33 14.87
C LEU A 125 10.05 -4.51 15.55
N ASP A 126 10.71 -5.65 15.60
CA ASP A 126 10.22 -6.88 16.23
C ASP A 126 11.00 -7.12 17.54
N PRO A 127 10.38 -6.95 18.71
CA PRO A 127 10.98 -7.33 19.99
C PRO A 127 11.23 -8.84 20.03
N VAL A 128 12.44 -9.27 20.41
CA VAL A 128 12.83 -10.69 20.41
C VAL A 128 12.64 -11.32 21.79
N ASP A 129 13.06 -10.60 22.83
CA ASP A 129 13.15 -11.16 24.19
C ASP A 129 11.93 -10.85 25.07
N ILE A 130 10.95 -10.12 24.53
CA ILE A 130 9.76 -9.68 25.25
C ILE A 130 8.51 -9.94 24.42
N ASP A 131 7.44 -10.36 25.09
CA ASP A 131 6.11 -10.53 24.49
C ASP A 131 5.46 -9.16 24.26
N ALA A 132 5.86 -8.50 23.18
CA ALA A 132 5.40 -7.18 22.78
C ALA A 132 5.09 -7.13 21.29
N ALA A 133 4.09 -6.33 20.91
CA ALA A 133 3.69 -6.19 19.52
C ALA A 133 4.78 -5.50 18.69
N PRO A 134 4.95 -5.88 17.41
CA PRO A 134 5.87 -5.21 16.51
C PRO A 134 5.41 -3.78 16.22
N VAL A 135 6.37 -2.89 15.99
CA VAL A 135 6.14 -1.46 15.75
C VAL A 135 6.66 -1.06 14.37
N LEU A 136 5.88 -0.27 13.62
CA LEU A 136 6.30 0.35 12.36
C LEU A 136 6.67 1.81 12.61
N VAL A 137 7.86 2.23 12.19
CA VAL A 137 8.30 3.64 12.27
C VAL A 137 8.90 4.09 10.95
N THR A 138 8.69 5.36 10.60
CA THR A 138 9.35 5.98 9.44
C THR A 138 10.54 6.77 9.94
N LEU A 139 11.74 6.46 9.43
CA LEU A 139 12.94 7.20 9.80
C LEU A 139 13.09 8.45 8.94
N ASN A 140 13.22 9.60 9.59
CA ASN A 140 13.60 10.86 8.95
C ASN A 140 14.88 11.39 9.60
N ARG A 141 15.99 11.41 8.86
CA ARG A 141 17.30 11.86 9.35
C ARG A 141 17.74 13.10 8.56
N ALA A 142 17.04 14.23 8.68
CA ALA A 142 17.56 15.56 8.36
C ALA A 142 16.54 16.67 8.68
N PRO A 143 17.02 17.85 9.10
CA PRO A 143 16.51 19.13 8.61
C PRO A 143 17.48 19.69 7.57
N ARG A 144 17.08 19.78 6.29
CA ARG A 144 17.79 20.60 5.29
C ARG A 144 17.25 22.02 5.39
N ALA A 145 18.14 23.02 5.37
CA ALA A 145 17.78 24.44 5.45
C ALA A 145 16.93 24.95 4.26
N ASP A 146 16.87 24.19 3.17
CA ASP A 146 16.22 24.55 1.90
C ASP A 146 14.98 23.70 1.56
N ASP A 147 14.56 22.78 2.45
CA ASP A 147 13.28 22.10 2.24
C ASP A 147 12.15 23.11 2.47
N PRO A 148 11.11 23.20 1.58
CA PRO A 148 9.91 23.94 1.94
C PRO A 148 9.47 23.41 3.29
N PRO A 149 9.08 24.28 4.24
CA PRO A 149 8.74 23.83 5.57
C PRO A 149 7.74 22.69 5.40
N SER A 150 8.17 21.47 5.75
CA SER A 150 7.22 20.47 6.21
C SER A 150 6.32 21.27 7.15
N ALA A 151 5.01 21.16 6.96
CA ALA A 151 4.06 21.77 7.87
C ALA A 151 4.24 21.11 9.25
N GLN A 152 5.33 21.47 9.93
CA GLN A 152 5.38 21.60 11.35
C GLN A 152 4.21 22.53 11.60
N VAL A 153 3.18 21.94 12.16
CA VAL A 153 2.18 22.68 12.90
C VAL A 153 3.00 23.48 13.90
N ALA A 154 3.34 24.71 13.51
CA ALA A 154 3.80 25.71 14.42
C ALA A 154 2.67 25.78 15.44
N ALA A 155 2.97 25.35 16.67
CA ALA A 155 2.19 25.80 17.79
C ALA A 155 2.21 27.33 17.66
N ASN A 156 1.08 27.92 17.27
CA ASN A 156 0.91 29.36 17.31
C ASN A 156 1.41 29.79 18.70
N PRO A 157 2.37 30.72 18.81
CA PRO A 157 2.59 31.37 20.08
C PRO A 157 1.25 31.98 20.47
N ALA A 158 0.78 31.63 21.66
CA ALA A 158 -0.43 32.19 22.22
C ALA A 158 -0.40 33.71 22.09
N PRO A 159 -1.54 34.38 21.81
CA PRO A 159 -1.58 35.83 21.78
C PRO A 159 -1.08 36.35 23.12
N ALA A 160 -0.08 37.23 23.11
CA ALA A 160 0.35 37.93 24.30
C ALA A 160 -0.80 38.82 24.78
N THR A 161 -1.54 38.36 25.79
CA THR A 161 -2.42 39.20 26.58
C THR A 161 -1.57 39.96 27.58
N SER A 162 -1.52 41.27 27.40
CA SER A 162 -1.05 42.25 28.37
C SER A 162 -1.75 42.04 29.72
N ALA A 163 -0.96 42.08 30.78
CA ALA A 163 -1.33 41.86 32.16
C ALA A 163 -2.27 42.95 32.71
N GLU A 164 -3.28 42.53 33.47
CA GLU A 164 -3.74 43.20 34.69
C GLU A 164 -4.71 42.27 35.46
N GLY A 165 -4.54 42.16 36.79
CA GLY A 165 -5.54 41.59 37.70
C GLY A 165 -5.14 40.29 38.41
N SER A 166 -4.81 40.43 39.69
CA SER A 166 -4.41 39.41 40.66
C SER A 166 -5.53 38.48 41.16
N THR A 167 -5.29 37.16 41.21
CA THR A 167 -5.69 36.24 42.31
C THR A 167 -5.06 34.84 42.12
N PRO A 168 -4.68 34.11 43.18
CA PRO A 168 -4.03 32.79 43.03
C PRO A 168 -5.09 31.69 42.90
N ALA A 169 -5.26 31.16 41.68
CA ALA A 169 -6.04 29.96 41.42
C ALA A 169 -5.10 28.75 41.24
N ALA A 170 -5.47 27.63 41.86
CA ALA A 170 -4.77 26.34 41.85
C ALA A 170 -4.37 25.87 40.44
N PRO A 171 -3.33 25.03 40.28
CA PRO A 171 -2.87 24.57 38.98
C PRO A 171 -3.97 23.71 38.32
N VAL A 172 -4.71 24.33 37.40
CA VAL A 172 -5.61 23.62 36.49
C VAL A 172 -4.72 22.86 35.53
N VAL A 173 -4.59 21.55 35.74
CA VAL A 173 -4.01 20.65 34.74
C VAL A 173 -4.92 20.70 33.51
N PRO A 174 -4.45 21.18 32.34
CA PRO A 174 -5.29 21.21 31.16
C PRO A 174 -5.60 19.77 30.74
N VAL A 175 -6.87 19.38 30.83
CA VAL A 175 -7.38 18.14 30.25
C VAL A 175 -7.38 18.34 28.73
N ILE A 176 -6.39 17.76 28.05
CA ILE A 176 -6.38 17.70 26.59
C ILE A 176 -7.38 16.62 26.19
N PRO A 177 -8.49 16.96 25.50
CA PRO A 177 -9.39 15.94 24.99
C PRO A 177 -8.66 15.09 23.94
N VAL A 178 -8.75 13.77 24.08
CA VAL A 178 -8.11 12.77 23.21
C VAL A 178 -8.62 12.83 21.76
N ALA A 179 -9.67 13.62 21.49
CA ALA A 179 -10.21 13.85 20.16
C ALA A 179 -10.37 15.35 19.88
N ALA A 180 -9.29 16.00 19.45
CA ALA A 180 -9.36 17.25 18.71
C ALA A 180 -8.47 17.17 17.46
N ALA A 181 -8.65 16.12 16.66
CA ALA A 181 -8.11 16.08 15.30
C ALA A 181 -9.05 16.87 14.37
N SER A 182 -9.04 18.20 14.49
CA SER A 182 -9.72 19.09 13.52
C SER A 182 -8.78 19.63 12.45
N GLN A 183 -7.57 19.09 12.33
CA GLN A 183 -6.76 19.25 11.13
C GLN A 183 -6.99 18.04 10.24
N ALA A 184 -7.49 18.29 9.02
CA ALA A 184 -7.47 17.31 7.95
C ALA A 184 -6.04 16.79 7.87
N SER A 185 -5.84 15.52 8.26
CA SER A 185 -4.55 14.88 8.06
C SER A 185 -4.23 14.98 6.57
N PRO A 186 -3.00 15.34 6.17
CA PRO A 186 -2.61 15.19 4.78
C PRO A 186 -2.97 13.77 4.37
N VAL A 187 -3.55 13.61 3.17
CA VAL A 187 -3.96 12.31 2.66
C VAL A 187 -2.80 11.35 2.90
N PRO A 188 -3.00 10.23 3.62
CA PRO A 188 -1.91 9.32 3.94
C PRO A 188 -1.14 9.03 2.64
N ALA A 189 0.18 9.21 2.67
CA ALA A 189 1.02 8.82 1.55
C ALA A 189 0.60 7.41 1.14
N ASP A 190 0.19 7.22 -0.12
CA ASP A 190 -0.32 5.94 -0.59
C ASP A 190 0.65 4.85 -0.13
N LEU A 191 0.19 3.98 0.78
CA LEU A 191 1.02 2.94 1.38
C LEU A 191 1.65 2.07 0.28
N ARG A 192 1.02 2.02 -0.89
CA ARG A 192 1.50 1.32 -2.09
C ARG A 192 2.81 1.88 -2.64
N ASP A 193 3.16 3.14 -2.36
CA ASP A 193 4.38 3.82 -2.83
C ASP A 193 5.46 3.96 -1.76
N GLN A 194 5.20 3.53 -0.51
CA GLN A 194 6.15 3.72 0.59
C GLN A 194 7.32 2.74 0.55
N GLY A 195 7.10 1.56 -0.05
CA GLY A 195 8.13 0.53 -0.13
C GLY A 195 9.22 0.82 -1.15
N ARG A 196 10.38 0.16 -0.99
CA ARG A 196 11.49 0.32 -1.95
C ARG A 196 11.19 -0.37 -3.29
N LEU A 197 10.44 -1.45 -3.27
CA LEU A 197 9.93 -2.17 -4.44
C LEU A 197 8.40 -2.16 -4.41
N THR A 198 7.80 -1.52 -5.40
CA THR A 198 6.35 -1.31 -5.47
C THR A 198 5.83 -1.56 -6.88
N PHE A 199 4.51 -1.63 -7.07
CA PHE A 199 3.93 -1.83 -8.39
C PHE A 199 4.06 -0.55 -9.24
N ASN A 200 4.46 -0.70 -10.51
CA ASN A 200 4.50 0.43 -11.45
C ASN A 200 3.22 0.55 -12.31
N ASP A 201 2.71 -0.60 -12.77
CA ASP A 201 1.43 -0.76 -13.47
C ASP A 201 0.72 -2.02 -12.91
N PRO A 202 -0.55 -2.27 -13.26
CA PRO A 202 -1.27 -3.45 -12.81
C PRO A 202 -0.54 -4.76 -13.14
N MET A 203 -0.52 -5.69 -12.20
CA MET A 203 -0.02 -7.05 -12.42
C MET A 203 -1.19 -8.02 -12.47
N TYR A 204 -1.34 -8.76 -13.57
CA TYR A 204 -2.52 -9.58 -13.80
C TYR A 204 -2.25 -10.75 -14.73
N PHE A 205 -3.19 -11.69 -14.74
CA PHE A 205 -3.32 -12.75 -15.74
C PHE A 205 -4.79 -12.86 -16.15
N LEU A 206 -5.08 -12.67 -17.44
CA LEU A 206 -6.43 -12.65 -18.00
C LEU A 206 -6.54 -13.64 -19.16
N VAL A 207 -7.68 -14.31 -19.30
CA VAL A 207 -7.98 -15.24 -20.39
C VAL A 207 -9.21 -14.76 -21.16
N GLY A 208 -9.17 -14.84 -22.47
CA GLY A 208 -10.27 -14.52 -23.38
C GLY A 208 -10.43 -15.57 -24.48
N ALA A 209 -11.48 -15.41 -25.28
CA ALA A 209 -11.83 -16.37 -26.35
C ALA A 209 -12.27 -15.71 -27.67
N HIS A 210 -12.14 -14.38 -27.81
CA HIS A 210 -12.57 -13.70 -29.03
C HIS A 210 -11.54 -13.87 -30.15
N GLY A 211 -11.94 -14.55 -31.23
CA GLY A 211 -11.03 -14.91 -32.32
C GLY A 211 -10.08 -16.07 -31.99
N GLY A 212 -10.41 -16.87 -30.97
CA GLY A 212 -9.58 -17.95 -30.44
C GLY A 212 -9.27 -17.76 -28.96
N ALA A 213 -9.06 -18.87 -28.25
CA ALA A 213 -8.59 -18.86 -26.87
C ALA A 213 -7.24 -18.14 -26.78
N ASN A 214 -7.14 -17.14 -25.91
CA ASN A 214 -5.92 -16.34 -25.74
C ASN A 214 -5.80 -15.85 -24.30
N ALA A 215 -4.58 -15.50 -23.88
CA ALA A 215 -4.32 -14.90 -22.59
C ALA A 215 -3.45 -13.65 -22.70
N LYS A 216 -3.62 -12.72 -21.75
CA LYS A 216 -2.79 -11.54 -21.56
C LYS A 216 -2.36 -11.49 -20.10
N PHE A 217 -1.08 -11.39 -19.83
CA PHE A 217 -0.57 -11.18 -18.49
C PHE A 217 0.49 -10.10 -18.46
N GLN A 218 0.64 -9.46 -17.30
CA GLN A 218 1.57 -8.36 -17.08
C GLN A 218 2.28 -8.48 -15.74
N PHE A 219 3.60 -8.27 -15.75
CA PHE A 219 4.45 -8.07 -14.59
C PHE A 219 4.93 -6.62 -14.61
N SER A 220 4.85 -5.91 -13.48
CA SER A 220 5.23 -4.50 -13.45
C SER A 220 5.63 -4.04 -12.06
N PHE A 221 6.88 -3.61 -11.93
CA PHE A 221 7.41 -3.06 -10.69
C PHE A 221 8.21 -1.79 -10.93
N LYS A 222 8.34 -0.98 -9.89
CA LYS A 222 9.30 0.11 -9.78
C LYS A 222 10.14 -0.08 -8.52
N PHE A 223 11.42 0.22 -8.65
CA PHE A 223 12.41 0.11 -7.60
C PHE A 223 13.05 1.47 -7.35
N ARG A 224 12.95 1.96 -6.12
CA ARG A 224 13.61 3.19 -5.68
C ARG A 224 15.10 2.91 -5.48
N ILE A 225 15.94 3.42 -6.38
CA ILE A 225 17.37 3.07 -6.45
C ILE A 225 18.10 3.53 -5.18
N TYR A 226 17.81 4.76 -4.75
CA TYR A 226 18.40 5.35 -3.56
C TYR A 226 17.30 5.88 -2.63
N GLN A 227 17.39 5.52 -1.35
CA GLN A 227 16.47 6.01 -0.32
C GLN A 227 17.25 6.92 0.61
N GLY A 228 17.02 8.23 0.43
CA GLY A 228 17.66 9.27 1.21
C GLY A 228 17.21 9.30 2.66
N GLU A 229 17.82 10.22 3.41
CA GLU A 229 17.56 10.38 4.84
C GLU A 229 16.24 11.10 5.13
N ASN A 230 15.86 12.06 4.28
CA ASN A 230 14.58 12.75 4.35
C ASN A 230 13.58 12.11 3.35
N PRO A 231 12.52 11.44 3.82
CA PRO A 231 11.50 10.85 2.95
C PRO A 231 10.70 11.89 2.15
N ALA A 232 10.67 13.15 2.60
CA ALA A 232 10.03 14.27 1.90
C ALA A 232 10.96 15.01 0.93
N SER A 233 12.21 14.55 0.75
CA SER A 233 13.14 15.21 -0.16
C SER A 233 12.64 15.16 -1.60
N HIS A 234 12.78 16.27 -2.32
CA HIS A 234 12.57 16.35 -3.78
C HIS A 234 13.87 16.19 -4.57
N GLY A 235 14.94 15.69 -3.94
CA GLY A 235 16.23 15.46 -4.60
C GLY A 235 16.14 14.44 -5.74
N LEU A 236 16.95 14.63 -6.78
CA LEU A 236 16.91 13.78 -7.98
C LEU A 236 17.29 12.32 -7.67
N LEU A 237 18.36 12.10 -6.90
CA LEU A 237 18.84 10.76 -6.57
C LEU A 237 17.85 10.02 -5.66
N GLU A 238 17.30 10.72 -4.67
CA GLU A 238 16.33 10.19 -3.72
C GLU A 238 15.01 9.79 -4.40
N ASN A 239 14.69 10.36 -5.55
CA ASN A 239 13.45 10.09 -6.27
C ASN A 239 13.69 9.46 -7.64
N LEU A 240 14.85 8.81 -7.83
CA LEU A 240 15.17 8.06 -9.02
C LEU A 240 14.67 6.61 -8.90
N TYR A 241 13.88 6.18 -9.88
CA TYR A 241 13.29 4.86 -9.94
C TYR A 241 13.70 4.13 -11.21
N PHE A 242 14.03 2.85 -11.04
CA PHE A 242 14.06 1.89 -12.13
C PHE A 242 12.70 1.21 -12.23
N GLY A 243 12.04 1.33 -13.37
CA GLY A 243 10.81 0.61 -13.68
C GLY A 243 11.06 -0.56 -14.62
N TYR A 244 10.28 -1.62 -14.44
CA TYR A 244 10.22 -2.70 -15.40
C TYR A 244 8.78 -3.15 -15.56
N THR A 245 8.26 -3.02 -16.78
CA THR A 245 6.97 -3.58 -17.15
C THR A 245 7.16 -4.57 -18.28
N GLN A 246 6.55 -5.74 -18.16
CA GLN A 246 6.52 -6.75 -19.21
C GLN A 246 5.10 -7.26 -19.34
N PHE A 247 4.56 -7.30 -20.56
CA PHE A 247 3.34 -8.05 -20.81
C PHE A 247 3.53 -9.03 -21.96
N SER A 248 2.69 -10.06 -22.00
CA SER A 248 2.70 -11.03 -23.09
C SER A 248 1.29 -11.37 -23.52
N LEU A 249 1.13 -11.52 -24.83
CA LEU A 249 -0.05 -12.09 -25.46
C LEU A 249 0.24 -13.55 -25.79
N TRP A 250 -0.54 -14.45 -25.23
CA TRP A 250 -0.39 -15.88 -25.38
C TRP A 250 -1.53 -16.42 -26.24
N ASP A 251 -1.20 -17.04 -27.38
CA ASP A 251 -2.16 -17.76 -28.19
C ASP A 251 -2.35 -19.16 -27.60
N LEU A 252 -3.55 -19.41 -27.07
CA LEU A 252 -3.92 -20.71 -26.49
C LEU A 252 -4.67 -21.59 -27.49
N SER A 253 -4.98 -21.05 -28.68
CA SER A 253 -5.75 -21.71 -29.72
C SER A 253 -4.89 -22.38 -30.78
N SER A 254 -3.73 -21.82 -31.09
CA SER A 254 -2.80 -22.37 -32.09
C SER A 254 -2.04 -23.59 -31.58
N ASP A 255 -1.55 -24.40 -32.53
CA ASP A 255 -0.70 -25.57 -32.25
C ASP A 255 0.52 -25.19 -31.42
N SER A 256 0.82 -26.02 -30.41
CA SER A 256 1.86 -25.78 -29.40
C SER A 256 1.70 -24.52 -28.54
N ARG A 257 0.59 -23.78 -28.70
CA ARG A 257 0.18 -22.63 -27.88
C ARG A 257 1.33 -21.62 -27.69
N PRO A 258 1.85 -20.99 -28.76
CA PRO A 258 2.99 -20.11 -28.67
C PRO A 258 2.62 -18.74 -28.09
N PHE A 259 3.61 -18.03 -27.55
CA PHE A 259 3.46 -16.59 -27.31
C PHE A 259 3.35 -15.85 -28.64
N ARG A 260 2.27 -15.09 -28.81
CA ARG A 260 2.04 -14.22 -29.96
C ARG A 260 3.04 -13.06 -29.93
N ASP A 261 3.18 -12.42 -28.77
CA ASP A 261 4.14 -11.33 -28.57
C ASP A 261 4.45 -11.14 -27.08
N THR A 262 5.64 -10.63 -26.79
CA THR A 262 6.08 -10.24 -25.44
C THR A 262 6.75 -8.89 -25.54
N ASN A 263 6.22 -7.89 -24.83
CA ASN A 263 6.80 -6.55 -24.80
C ASN A 263 7.57 -6.36 -23.49
N TYR A 264 8.82 -5.94 -23.61
CA TYR A 264 9.73 -5.58 -22.53
C TYR A 264 9.84 -4.06 -22.45
N ARG A 265 9.49 -3.48 -21.30
CA ARG A 265 9.43 -2.02 -21.11
C ARG A 265 10.18 -1.56 -19.86
N PRO A 266 11.52 -1.58 -19.86
CA PRO A 266 12.31 -0.97 -18.80
C PRO A 266 12.25 0.56 -18.88
N SER A 267 12.30 1.22 -17.72
CA SER A 267 12.33 2.68 -17.62
C SER A 267 13.26 3.15 -16.49
N LEU A 268 13.81 4.35 -16.66
CA LEU A 268 14.55 5.06 -15.63
C LEU A 268 13.94 6.46 -15.52
N PHE A 269 13.37 6.78 -14.36
CA PHE A 269 12.56 7.98 -14.22
C PHE A 269 12.66 8.59 -12.82
N TYR A 270 12.53 9.90 -12.78
CA TYR A 270 12.27 10.65 -11.57
C TYR A 270 10.78 10.51 -11.22
N TYR A 271 10.47 10.24 -9.94
CA TYR A 271 9.09 10.10 -9.48
C TYR A 271 8.86 10.73 -8.11
N LEU A 272 7.94 11.69 -8.08
CA LEU A 272 7.34 12.21 -6.86
C LEU A 272 5.94 11.63 -6.71
N SER A 273 5.70 10.89 -5.62
CA SER A 273 4.37 10.39 -5.29
C SER A 273 3.41 11.52 -4.92
N ASP A 274 3.93 12.63 -4.42
CA ASP A 274 3.18 13.83 -4.07
C ASP A 274 4.04 15.06 -4.30
N THR A 275 3.56 16.03 -5.07
CA THR A 275 4.25 17.31 -5.28
C THR A 275 3.85 18.36 -4.23
N GLY A 276 2.92 18.03 -3.32
CA GLY A 276 2.33 18.96 -2.35
C GLY A 276 1.28 19.90 -2.94
N VAL A 277 1.00 19.80 -4.25
CA VAL A 277 -0.01 20.64 -4.92
C VAL A 277 -1.38 20.03 -4.69
N GLN A 278 -2.23 20.78 -3.98
CA GLN A 278 -3.60 20.41 -3.68
C GLN A 278 -4.51 21.64 -3.70
N ASN A 279 -5.79 21.43 -4.02
CA ASN A 279 -6.84 22.44 -3.94
C ASN A 279 -8.19 21.77 -3.62
N ARG A 280 -9.31 22.50 -3.73
CA ARG A 280 -10.65 21.95 -3.42
C ARG A 280 -11.05 20.75 -4.30
N VAL A 281 -10.43 20.57 -5.46
CA VAL A 281 -10.77 19.52 -6.45
C VAL A 281 -9.66 18.48 -6.52
N ILE A 282 -8.41 18.92 -6.62
CA ILE A 282 -7.21 18.07 -6.69
C ILE A 282 -6.76 17.77 -5.26
N SER A 283 -6.92 16.53 -4.83
CA SER A 283 -6.46 16.07 -3.52
C SER A 283 -4.97 15.71 -3.51
N ARG A 284 -4.42 15.27 -4.65
CA ARG A 284 -3.01 14.94 -4.79
C ARG A 284 -2.55 15.10 -6.23
N LEU A 285 -1.30 15.54 -6.41
CA LEU A 285 -0.61 15.53 -7.69
C LEU A 285 0.67 14.71 -7.54
N SER A 286 0.81 13.66 -8.36
CA SER A 286 2.08 12.95 -8.52
C SER A 286 2.70 13.26 -9.88
N LEU A 287 4.02 13.11 -10.00
CA LEU A 287 4.76 13.41 -11.22
C LEU A 287 5.80 12.33 -11.48
N ALA A 288 5.78 11.74 -12.67
CA ALA A 288 6.87 10.93 -13.20
C ALA A 288 7.45 11.56 -14.47
N ALA A 289 8.77 11.58 -14.61
CA ALA A 289 9.43 12.00 -15.84
C ALA A 289 10.72 11.21 -16.06
N GLY A 290 10.95 10.73 -17.28
CA GLY A 290 12.13 9.90 -17.54
C GLY A 290 12.21 9.31 -18.93
N LEU A 291 13.04 8.27 -19.05
CA LEU A 291 13.28 7.52 -20.26
C LEU A 291 12.64 6.15 -20.15
N GLU A 292 12.06 5.67 -21.24
CA GLU A 292 11.44 4.36 -21.34
C GLU A 292 11.81 3.72 -22.69
N HIS A 293 12.38 2.53 -22.62
CA HIS A 293 12.58 1.66 -23.77
C HIS A 293 11.40 0.70 -23.84
N GLU A 294 10.87 0.41 -25.02
CA GLU A 294 9.88 -0.66 -25.23
C GLU A 294 10.32 -1.46 -26.46
N SER A 295 10.51 -2.78 -26.32
CA SER A 295 10.80 -3.67 -27.44
C SER A 295 10.10 -5.01 -27.28
N ASN A 296 9.97 -5.77 -28.37
CA ASN A 296 9.37 -7.10 -28.33
C ASN A 296 10.37 -8.26 -28.24
N GLY A 297 11.67 -7.97 -28.18
CA GLY A 297 12.74 -8.97 -28.09
C GLY A 297 12.86 -9.90 -29.31
N ARG A 298 12.21 -9.57 -30.43
CA ARG A 298 12.31 -10.32 -31.70
C ARG A 298 13.40 -9.75 -32.60
N ASP A 299 13.83 -10.54 -33.57
CA ASP A 299 14.80 -10.15 -34.59
C ASP A 299 14.16 -10.01 -35.98
N GLY A 300 14.98 -9.54 -36.95
CA GLY A 300 14.60 -9.40 -38.35
C GLY A 300 13.33 -8.59 -38.58
N ALA A 301 12.49 -9.04 -39.51
CA ALA A 301 11.28 -8.33 -39.91
C ALA A 301 10.20 -8.23 -38.80
N GLN A 302 10.31 -9.04 -37.75
CA GLN A 302 9.39 -9.03 -36.61
C GLN A 302 9.90 -8.15 -35.45
N SER A 303 11.13 -7.63 -35.55
CA SER A 303 11.70 -6.76 -34.52
C SER A 303 10.93 -5.45 -34.45
N ARG A 304 10.61 -5.04 -33.22
CA ARG A 304 9.93 -3.77 -32.94
C ARG A 304 10.57 -3.15 -31.71
N SER A 305 10.88 -1.87 -31.80
CA SER A 305 11.46 -1.12 -30.70
C SER A 305 11.13 0.37 -30.77
N ILE A 306 11.05 0.98 -29.59
CA ILE A 306 11.00 2.43 -29.42
C ILE A 306 11.78 2.83 -28.17
N ASN A 307 12.35 4.02 -28.21
CA ASN A 307 12.81 4.75 -27.04
C ASN A 307 12.00 6.04 -26.92
N THR A 308 11.51 6.31 -25.71
CA THR A 308 10.71 7.50 -25.43
C THR A 308 11.26 8.27 -24.25
N VAL A 309 11.20 9.58 -24.33
CA VAL A 309 11.23 10.47 -23.16
C VAL A 309 9.80 10.82 -22.82
N PHE A 310 9.45 10.80 -21.53
CA PHE A 310 8.07 11.03 -21.10
C PHE A 310 7.97 11.94 -19.88
N VAL A 311 6.78 12.56 -19.75
CA VAL A 311 6.30 13.24 -18.55
C VAL A 311 4.87 12.77 -18.29
N LYS A 312 4.59 12.37 -17.05
CA LYS A 312 3.30 11.80 -16.62
C LYS A 312 2.92 12.42 -15.27
N PRO A 313 2.22 13.57 -15.25
CA PRO A 313 1.49 13.98 -14.07
C PRO A 313 0.31 13.02 -13.85
N THR A 314 -0.05 12.78 -12.60
CA THR A 314 -1.29 12.10 -12.22
C THR A 314 -2.02 12.94 -11.20
N PHE A 315 -3.21 13.38 -11.58
CA PHE A 315 -4.13 14.14 -10.74
C PHE A 315 -5.09 13.18 -10.06
N TYR A 316 -5.14 13.23 -8.73
CA TYR A 316 -6.16 12.56 -7.93
C TYR A 316 -7.22 13.58 -7.54
N LEU A 317 -8.48 13.29 -7.81
CA LEU A 317 -9.60 14.21 -7.60
C LEU A 317 -10.61 13.59 -6.63
N GLY A 318 -10.98 14.34 -5.59
CA GLY A 318 -11.85 13.85 -4.52
C GLY A 318 -11.10 13.11 -3.41
N ASP A 319 -11.85 12.45 -2.52
CA ASP A 319 -11.29 11.75 -1.36
C ASP A 319 -10.70 10.40 -1.77
N MET A 320 -9.38 10.27 -1.69
CA MET A 320 -8.65 9.05 -2.06
C MET A 320 -8.96 7.85 -1.16
N SER A 321 -9.53 8.07 0.04
CA SER A 321 -10.04 6.99 0.90
C SER A 321 -11.44 6.51 0.49
N ASN A 322 -12.09 7.26 -0.41
CA ASN A 322 -13.43 7.00 -0.91
C ASN A 322 -13.43 6.97 -2.45
N TRP A 323 -14.60 7.20 -3.07
CA TRP A 323 -14.74 7.37 -4.50
C TRP A 323 -13.94 8.58 -5.00
N HIS A 324 -13.00 8.32 -5.90
CA HIS A 324 -12.15 9.35 -6.47
C HIS A 324 -11.83 9.06 -7.93
N TRP A 325 -11.42 10.11 -8.63
CA TRP A 325 -10.87 10.00 -9.98
C TRP A 325 -9.35 10.05 -9.94
N SER A 326 -8.72 9.34 -10.87
CA SER A 326 -7.33 9.52 -11.25
C SER A 326 -7.25 9.86 -12.73
N VAL A 327 -6.54 10.93 -13.07
CA VAL A 327 -6.33 11.40 -14.44
C VAL A 327 -4.84 11.50 -14.69
N SER A 328 -4.30 10.68 -15.58
CA SER A 328 -2.87 10.60 -15.86
C SER A 328 -2.57 10.75 -17.36
N PRO A 329 -2.35 11.97 -17.86
CA PRO A 329 -1.85 12.18 -19.21
C PRO A 329 -0.34 11.90 -19.26
N LYS A 330 0.08 10.76 -19.83
CA LYS A 330 1.50 10.48 -20.14
C LYS A 330 1.81 11.06 -21.51
N LEU A 331 2.53 12.17 -21.54
CA LEU A 331 3.06 12.79 -22.75
C LEU A 331 4.43 12.19 -23.06
N TYR A 332 4.72 11.87 -24.31
CA TYR A 332 6.01 11.31 -24.69
C TYR A 332 6.45 11.73 -26.08
N TYR A 333 7.76 11.71 -26.29
CA TYR A 333 8.40 11.92 -27.58
C TYR A 333 9.29 10.71 -27.92
N TYR A 334 9.23 10.26 -29.17
CA TYR A 334 10.04 9.16 -29.67
C TYR A 334 11.45 9.66 -29.99
N VAL A 335 12.42 9.29 -29.16
CA VAL A 335 13.84 9.55 -29.43
C VAL A 335 14.44 8.49 -30.36
N GLU A 336 13.86 7.29 -30.39
CA GLU A 336 14.19 6.24 -31.35
C GLU A 336 12.93 5.45 -31.72
N LYS A 337 12.80 5.10 -33.00
CA LYS A 337 11.68 4.30 -33.53
C LYS A 337 11.99 3.65 -34.89
N ASN A 338 13.26 3.33 -35.16
CA ASN A 338 13.70 2.95 -36.52
C ASN A 338 13.00 1.67 -37.02
N ASP A 339 12.76 0.70 -36.14
CA ASP A 339 12.09 -0.57 -36.49
C ASP A 339 10.60 -0.41 -36.83
N ASN A 340 10.02 0.75 -36.52
CA ASN A 340 8.61 1.07 -36.69
C ASN A 340 8.43 2.60 -36.79
N SER A 341 8.98 3.18 -37.86
CA SER A 341 9.10 4.64 -38.03
C SER A 341 7.76 5.39 -38.05
N ASP A 342 6.69 4.70 -38.44
CA ASP A 342 5.32 5.19 -38.53
C ASP A 342 4.48 4.93 -37.26
N ILE A 343 5.07 4.43 -36.16
CA ILE A 343 4.33 4.10 -34.93
C ILE A 343 3.48 5.24 -34.36
N ALA A 344 3.93 6.49 -34.53
CA ALA A 344 3.20 7.69 -34.12
C ALA A 344 1.86 7.87 -34.88
N SER A 345 1.72 7.29 -36.08
CA SER A 345 0.45 7.20 -36.82
C SER A 345 -0.63 6.51 -36.00
N TYR A 346 -0.24 5.51 -35.21
CA TYR A 346 -1.12 4.59 -34.51
C TYR A 346 -1.26 4.90 -33.02
N ARG A 347 -0.14 5.14 -32.32
CA ARG A 347 -0.11 5.38 -30.86
C ARG A 347 -0.16 6.87 -30.48
N GLY A 348 0.30 7.76 -31.37
CA GLY A 348 0.35 9.20 -31.09
C GLY A 348 1.51 9.59 -30.19
N TYR A 349 1.32 10.65 -29.40
CA TYR A 349 2.32 11.21 -28.48
C TYR A 349 1.81 11.34 -27.05
N MET A 350 0.66 10.73 -26.76
CA MET A 350 0.01 10.78 -25.45
C MET A 350 -0.80 9.52 -25.19
N ASP A 351 -0.64 8.99 -23.97
CA ASP A 351 -1.55 8.02 -23.38
C ASP A 351 -2.35 8.73 -22.27
N LEU A 352 -3.68 8.74 -22.37
CA LEU A 352 -4.54 9.28 -21.30
C LEU A 352 -5.12 8.13 -20.48
N LYS A 353 -4.61 7.92 -19.27
CA LYS A 353 -5.20 6.99 -18.31
C LYS A 353 -6.22 7.71 -17.43
N LEU A 354 -7.44 7.19 -17.37
CA LEU A 354 -8.51 7.62 -16.48
C LEU A 354 -8.86 6.44 -15.58
N ALA A 355 -9.05 6.69 -14.29
CA ALA A 355 -9.60 5.70 -13.37
C ALA A 355 -10.63 6.33 -12.45
N TYR A 356 -11.66 5.57 -12.11
CA TYR A 356 -12.68 5.92 -11.13
C TYR A 356 -12.99 4.70 -10.28
N GLY A 357 -12.88 4.84 -8.97
CA GLY A 357 -13.07 3.73 -8.06
C GLY A 357 -12.91 4.11 -6.61
N LYS A 358 -13.00 3.09 -5.77
CA LYS A 358 -12.78 3.19 -4.34
C LYS A 358 -11.81 2.09 -3.87
N PRO A 359 -10.86 2.36 -2.96
CA PRO A 359 -9.84 1.40 -2.54
C PRO A 359 -10.37 0.05 -2.01
N ASP A 360 -11.55 0.03 -1.42
CA ASP A 360 -12.23 -1.16 -0.90
C ASP A 360 -13.42 -1.61 -1.77
N SER A 361 -13.56 -1.11 -3.00
CA SER A 361 -14.65 -1.45 -3.93
C SER A 361 -14.11 -1.63 -5.35
N TRP A 362 -15.01 -1.67 -6.34
CA TRP A 362 -14.64 -1.73 -7.74
C TRP A 362 -13.89 -0.47 -8.19
N GLU A 363 -13.08 -0.64 -9.23
CA GLU A 363 -12.44 0.45 -9.96
C GLU A 363 -12.53 0.17 -11.45
N PHE A 364 -13.00 1.16 -12.20
CA PHE A 364 -12.91 1.19 -13.65
C PHE A 364 -11.69 2.02 -14.03
N ALA A 365 -10.84 1.48 -14.90
CA ALA A 365 -9.70 2.18 -15.47
C ALA A 365 -9.70 2.05 -17.00
N THR A 366 -9.28 3.08 -17.70
CA THR A 366 -9.13 3.05 -19.15
C THR A 366 -7.92 3.86 -19.59
N THR A 367 -7.18 3.33 -20.56
CA THR A 367 -6.09 4.02 -21.26
C THR A 367 -6.54 4.29 -22.69
N LEU A 368 -6.64 5.57 -23.02
CA LEU A 368 -7.01 6.06 -24.33
C LEU A 368 -5.75 6.48 -25.08
N ARG A 369 -5.59 5.98 -26.30
CA ARG A 369 -4.51 6.38 -27.21
C ARG A 369 -5.11 6.93 -28.49
N LYS A 370 -4.59 8.07 -28.96
CA LYS A 370 -4.99 8.67 -30.23
C LYS A 370 -3.77 8.78 -31.12
N GLY A 371 -3.78 8.03 -32.23
CA GLY A 371 -2.77 8.13 -33.28
C GLY A 371 -2.80 9.49 -33.98
N THR A 372 -1.70 9.88 -34.61
CA THR A 372 -1.65 11.13 -35.41
C THR A 372 -2.54 11.07 -36.66
N GLN A 373 -2.83 9.87 -37.18
CA GLN A 373 -3.81 9.72 -38.24
C GLN A 373 -5.24 9.78 -37.71
N LYS A 374 -6.14 10.43 -38.47
CA LYS A 374 -7.49 10.82 -38.04
C LYS A 374 -8.27 9.70 -37.33
N TYR A 375 -8.26 8.48 -37.85
CA TYR A 375 -9.08 7.36 -37.35
C TYR A 375 -8.30 6.31 -36.56
N TYR A 376 -7.01 6.54 -36.26
CA TYR A 376 -6.19 5.58 -35.53
C TYR A 376 -6.14 5.91 -34.03
N GLY A 377 -6.11 4.86 -33.22
CA GLY A 377 -6.14 4.92 -31.76
C GLY A 377 -6.58 3.59 -31.15
N SER A 378 -6.65 3.56 -29.83
CA SER A 378 -7.06 2.38 -29.07
C SER A 378 -7.73 2.75 -27.75
N VAL A 379 -8.50 1.80 -27.24
CA VAL A 379 -9.04 1.80 -25.89
C VAL A 379 -8.59 0.51 -25.21
N ASP A 380 -7.88 0.64 -24.09
CA ASP A 380 -7.55 -0.47 -23.18
C ASP A 380 -8.22 -0.18 -21.84
N ALA A 381 -9.31 -0.87 -21.54
CA ALA A 381 -10.14 -0.65 -20.37
C ALA A 381 -10.17 -1.88 -19.46
N SER A 382 -10.36 -1.66 -18.18
CA SER A 382 -10.48 -2.72 -17.19
C SER A 382 -11.41 -2.35 -16.05
N VAL A 383 -12.10 -3.35 -15.52
CA VAL A 383 -12.82 -3.26 -14.24
C VAL A 383 -12.18 -4.24 -13.27
N THR A 384 -11.90 -3.77 -12.06
CA THR A 384 -11.39 -4.61 -10.96
C THR A 384 -12.39 -4.67 -9.83
N TYR A 385 -12.46 -5.81 -9.12
CA TYR A 385 -13.27 -5.99 -7.91
C TYR A 385 -12.45 -6.72 -6.84
N PRO A 386 -12.36 -6.23 -5.58
CA PRO A 386 -11.52 -6.85 -4.57
C PRO A 386 -12.02 -8.24 -4.19
N LEU A 387 -11.16 -9.26 -4.33
CA LEU A 387 -11.53 -10.65 -4.05
C LEU A 387 -11.93 -10.84 -2.58
N ALA A 388 -11.31 -10.10 -1.67
CA ALA A 388 -11.60 -10.11 -0.24
C ALA A 388 -13.08 -9.85 0.10
N ARG A 389 -13.83 -9.15 -0.78
CA ARG A 389 -15.26 -8.89 -0.61
C ARG A 389 -16.14 -10.07 -1.03
N LEU A 390 -15.64 -10.93 -1.91
CA LEU A 390 -16.32 -12.15 -2.33
C LEU A 390 -15.97 -13.31 -1.40
N ILE A 391 -14.69 -13.43 -1.04
CA ILE A 391 -14.16 -14.52 -0.24
C ILE A 391 -13.25 -13.92 0.84
N PRO A 392 -13.71 -13.83 2.11
CA PRO A 392 -12.88 -13.33 3.20
C PRO A 392 -11.54 -14.07 3.30
N GLY A 393 -10.46 -13.32 3.53
CA GLY A 393 -9.10 -13.87 3.62
C GLY A 393 -8.33 -13.96 2.29
N THR A 394 -8.97 -13.68 1.15
CA THR A 394 -8.28 -13.58 -0.14
C THR A 394 -7.70 -12.19 -0.39
N ALA A 395 -6.66 -12.10 -1.22
CA ALA A 395 -6.03 -10.85 -1.64
C ALA A 395 -6.12 -10.68 -3.17
N GLY A 396 -5.88 -9.46 -3.65
CA GLY A 396 -5.95 -9.12 -5.08
C GLY A 396 -7.38 -8.86 -5.56
N TYR A 397 -7.55 -8.91 -6.88
CA TYR A 397 -8.74 -8.44 -7.58
C TYR A 397 -9.17 -9.39 -8.68
N LEU A 398 -10.48 -9.52 -8.86
CA LEU A 398 -11.06 -10.08 -10.06
C LEU A 398 -11.00 -8.97 -11.09
N MET A 399 -10.47 -9.26 -12.28
CA MET A 399 -10.26 -8.24 -13.31
C MET A 399 -10.89 -8.69 -14.62
N ALA A 400 -11.72 -7.82 -15.19
CA ALA A 400 -12.21 -7.92 -16.56
C ALA A 400 -11.49 -6.85 -17.40
N GLY A 401 -10.84 -7.26 -18.49
CA GLY A 401 -10.13 -6.40 -19.42
C GLY A 401 -10.83 -6.36 -20.79
N TYR A 402 -10.79 -5.21 -21.42
CA TYR A 402 -11.35 -4.94 -22.74
C TYR A 402 -10.37 -4.12 -23.57
N PHE A 403 -9.96 -4.63 -24.74
CA PHE A 403 -9.12 -3.91 -25.68
C PHE A 403 -9.82 -3.76 -27.04
N ILE A 404 -9.68 -2.62 -27.70
CA ILE A 404 -10.05 -2.45 -29.10
C ILE A 404 -9.16 -1.39 -29.77
N GLY A 405 -8.77 -1.62 -31.03
CA GLY A 405 -8.03 -0.65 -31.83
C GLY A 405 -6.63 -1.11 -32.21
N TYR A 406 -5.68 -0.17 -32.28
CA TYR A 406 -4.31 -0.41 -32.74
C TYR A 406 -3.33 -0.57 -31.57
N GLY A 407 -2.28 -1.38 -31.75
CA GLY A 407 -1.17 -1.45 -30.80
C GLY A 407 -1.52 -1.99 -29.42
N GLU A 408 -2.20 -3.14 -29.37
CA GLU A 408 -2.24 -3.94 -28.15
C GLU A 408 -0.84 -4.44 -27.76
N SER A 409 -0.04 -4.81 -28.77
CA SER A 409 1.37 -5.16 -28.64
C SER A 409 2.22 -4.41 -29.67
N LEU A 410 3.55 -4.52 -29.55
CA LEU A 410 4.44 -3.85 -30.49
C LEU A 410 4.45 -4.57 -31.84
N LEU A 411 4.36 -5.90 -31.88
CA LEU A 411 4.33 -6.66 -33.14
C LEU A 411 3.18 -6.22 -34.06
N ASP A 412 1.99 -6.03 -33.49
CA ASP A 412 0.77 -5.66 -34.20
C ASP A 412 0.41 -4.17 -34.07
N TYR A 413 1.39 -3.29 -33.83
CA TYR A 413 1.15 -1.84 -33.62
C TYR A 413 0.37 -1.16 -34.75
N ASN A 414 0.59 -1.60 -35.99
CA ASN A 414 0.00 -1.05 -37.19
C ASN A 414 -1.24 -1.82 -37.67
N ARG A 415 -1.75 -2.77 -36.87
CA ARG A 415 -2.94 -3.57 -37.19
C ARG A 415 -4.07 -3.21 -36.23
N LYS A 416 -5.25 -2.97 -36.80
CA LYS A 416 -6.48 -2.78 -36.02
C LYS A 416 -6.99 -4.14 -35.57
N LEU A 417 -6.95 -4.41 -34.27
CA LEU A 417 -7.56 -5.59 -33.69
C LEU A 417 -9.06 -5.36 -33.46
N PRO A 418 -9.90 -6.39 -33.63
CA PRO A 418 -11.27 -6.38 -33.12
C PRO A 418 -11.25 -6.31 -31.59
N TRP A 419 -12.42 -6.15 -30.99
CA TRP A 419 -12.51 -6.12 -29.53
C TRP A 419 -12.00 -7.42 -28.92
N GLN A 420 -11.29 -7.33 -27.81
CA GLN A 420 -10.80 -8.45 -27.02
C GLN A 420 -11.34 -8.31 -25.62
N PHE A 421 -12.11 -9.28 -25.16
CA PHE A 421 -12.57 -9.36 -23.78
C PHE A 421 -11.85 -10.49 -23.06
N ARG A 422 -11.31 -10.19 -21.88
CA ARG A 422 -10.56 -11.16 -21.06
C ARG A 422 -10.97 -11.03 -19.60
N LEU A 423 -11.01 -12.14 -18.87
CA LEU A 423 -11.33 -12.21 -17.45
C LEU A 423 -10.22 -12.96 -16.72
N GLY A 424 -9.89 -12.53 -15.50
CA GLY A 424 -8.94 -13.25 -14.67
C GLY A 424 -8.62 -12.54 -13.36
N TYR A 425 -7.38 -12.66 -12.92
CA TYR A 425 -6.94 -12.24 -11.60
C TYR A 425 -5.84 -11.18 -11.70
N ALA A 426 -5.90 -10.19 -10.80
CA ALA A 426 -4.91 -9.14 -10.68
C ALA A 426 -4.39 -9.03 -9.24
N LEU A 427 -3.08 -8.84 -9.10
CA LEU A 427 -2.40 -8.54 -7.84
C LEU A 427 -2.51 -7.06 -7.47
N SER A 428 -2.56 -6.19 -8.48
CA SER A 428 -2.63 -4.73 -8.35
C SER A 428 -3.50 -4.10 -9.45
N ARG A 429 -3.90 -2.83 -9.26
CA ARG A 429 -4.76 -2.05 -10.17
C ARG A 429 -4.26 -0.62 -10.35
#